data_AF-A0A0C9TUY5-F1
#
_entry.id   AF-A0A0C9TUY5-F1
#
_cell.length_a   1.000
_cell.length_b   1.000
_cell.length_c   1.000
_cell.angle_alpha   90.00
_cell.angle_beta   90.00
_cell.angle_gamma   90.00
#
_symmetry.space_group_name_H-M   'P 1'
#
loop_
_entity.id
_entity.type
_entity.pdbx_description
1 polymer ?
#
loop_
_entity_poly.entity_id
_entity_poly.type
_entity_poly.pdbx_seq_one_letter_code
_entity_poly.pdbx_strand_id
1 'polypeptide(L)'
;MDRVSTSTQVWALATVQVSIAVPLFGITYFLPTIINDFGYSVPMSQLLTVPPYALASEWTISLGLLIALLGYIINISDAPSGVKYFGTYLCVIGSFSSNPGSISWLANNLQGKYKRAVGIGLQLGVANLGGAAACNIFRSQDAPRYLLGHGLEIMFISIGLIAIPIIVLTYRRMNAQLDREELLEEQQGQDAESKEEGLPSTSSRSSGFRYTL
;
A
#
# COMPACT_ATOMS: atom_id res chain seq x y z
N MET A 1 34.75 4.45 -24.61
CA MET A 1 34.07 5.76 -24.77
C MET A 1 32.88 5.82 -23.80
N ASP A 2 33.06 5.41 -22.53
CA ASP A 2 31.96 4.77 -21.74
C ASP A 2 31.94 5.10 -20.23
N ARG A 3 32.22 6.35 -19.82
CA ARG A 3 31.99 6.79 -18.42
C ARG A 3 31.09 8.03 -18.30
N VAL A 4 31.05 8.85 -19.34
CA VAL A 4 30.27 10.10 -19.36
C VAL A 4 28.78 9.84 -19.64
N SER A 5 28.44 8.84 -20.45
CA SER A 5 27.05 8.41 -20.69
C SER A 5 26.39 7.90 -19.41
N THR A 6 27.11 7.10 -18.61
CA THR A 6 26.62 6.60 -17.32
C THR A 6 26.39 7.73 -16.32
N SER A 7 27.30 8.71 -16.23
CA SER A 7 27.14 9.88 -15.36
C SER A 7 25.92 10.73 -15.75
N THR A 8 25.76 11.02 -17.04
CA THR A 8 24.64 11.84 -17.54
C THR A 8 23.29 11.13 -17.34
N GLN A 9 23.24 9.81 -17.56
CA GLN A 9 22.04 9.00 -17.30
C GLN A 9 21.67 8.99 -15.81
N VAL A 10 22.65 8.88 -14.91
CA VAL A 10 22.42 8.95 -13.46
C VAL A 10 21.82 10.32 -13.08
N TRP A 11 22.38 11.41 -13.59
CA TRP A 11 21.84 12.75 -13.32
C TRP A 11 20.45 12.97 -13.93
N ALA A 12 20.18 12.42 -15.11
CA ALA A 12 18.87 12.49 -15.74
C ALA A 12 17.81 11.74 -14.91
N LEU A 13 18.09 10.51 -14.49
CA LEU A 13 17.19 9.73 -13.64
C LEU A 13 17.04 10.33 -12.24
N ALA A 14 18.10 10.90 -11.67
CA ALA A 14 18.02 11.64 -10.42
C ALA A 14 17.10 12.87 -10.55
N THR A 15 17.15 13.57 -11.69
CA THR A 15 16.26 14.71 -11.96
C THR A 15 14.79 14.27 -12.07
N VAL A 16 14.52 13.14 -12.74
CA VAL A 16 13.19 12.52 -12.77
C VAL A 16 12.74 12.14 -11.35
N GLN A 17 13.65 11.59 -10.54
CA GLN A 17 13.32 11.24 -9.17
C GLN A 17 12.98 12.47 -8.33
N VAL A 18 13.69 13.59 -8.52
CA VAL A 18 13.43 14.87 -7.83
C VAL A 18 12.07 15.44 -8.25
N SER A 19 11.72 15.38 -9.55
CA SER A 19 10.42 15.89 -10.03
C SER A 19 9.23 15.10 -9.47
N ILE A 20 9.43 13.83 -9.12
CA ILE A 20 8.43 13.00 -8.43
C ILE A 20 8.44 13.28 -6.92
N ALA A 21 9.63 13.33 -6.31
CA ALA A 21 9.79 13.41 -4.86
C ALA A 21 9.39 14.77 -4.27
N VAL A 22 9.70 15.88 -4.96
CA VAL A 22 9.43 17.23 -4.44
C VAL A 22 7.92 17.47 -4.26
N PRO A 23 7.05 17.22 -5.27
CA PRO A 23 5.61 17.34 -5.08
C PRO A 23 5.07 16.38 -4.01
N LEU A 24 5.58 15.14 -3.95
CA LEU A 24 5.16 14.14 -2.98
C LEU A 24 5.48 14.56 -1.53
N PHE A 25 6.70 15.02 -1.26
CA PHE A 25 7.05 15.53 0.05
C PHE A 25 6.34 16.85 0.36
N GLY A 26 6.15 17.70 -0.65
CA GLY A 26 5.36 18.92 -0.53
C GLY A 26 3.96 18.66 0.00
N ILE A 27 3.20 17.75 -0.64
CA ILE A 27 1.87 17.39 -0.15
C ILE A 27 1.93 16.70 1.23
N THR A 28 2.94 15.86 1.49
CA THR A 28 3.10 15.18 2.79
C THR A 28 3.29 16.16 3.95
N TYR A 29 4.12 17.18 3.78
CA TYR A 29 4.39 18.16 4.82
C TYR A 29 3.32 19.24 4.93
N PHE A 30 2.62 19.56 3.85
CA PHE A 30 1.62 20.62 3.84
C PHE A 30 0.23 20.13 4.30
N LEU A 31 -0.07 18.85 4.13
CA LEU A 31 -1.38 18.29 4.46
C LEU A 31 -1.79 18.45 5.94
N PRO A 32 -0.91 18.22 6.95
CA PRO A 32 -1.27 18.50 8.34
C PRO A 32 -1.62 19.97 8.59
N THR A 33 -0.95 20.91 7.91
CA THR A 33 -1.17 22.34 8.06
C THR A 33 -2.54 22.74 7.50
N ILE A 34 -2.90 22.30 6.29
CA ILE A 34 -4.23 22.54 5.70
C ILE A 34 -5.33 22.05 6.65
N ILE A 35 -5.13 20.88 7.25
CA ILE A 35 -6.15 20.28 8.13
C ILE A 35 -6.22 21.02 9.47
N ASN A 36 -5.09 21.48 10.00
CA ASN A 36 -5.07 22.30 11.21
C ASN A 36 -5.79 23.65 11.01
N ASP A 37 -5.74 24.22 9.80
CA ASP A 37 -6.49 25.43 9.45
C ASP A 37 -8.03 25.24 9.54
N PHE A 38 -8.51 23.99 9.54
CA PHE A 38 -9.93 23.68 9.81
C PHE A 38 -10.29 23.72 11.31
N GLY A 39 -9.35 24.05 12.20
CA GLY A 39 -9.58 24.16 13.64
C GLY A 39 -9.39 22.85 14.41
N TYR A 40 -8.82 21.82 13.81
CA TYR A 40 -8.56 20.53 14.46
C TYR A 40 -7.28 20.56 15.31
N SER A 41 -7.25 19.77 16.39
CA SER A 41 -6.03 19.61 17.19
C SER A 41 -4.88 18.99 16.37
N VAL A 42 -3.62 19.23 16.76
CA VAL A 42 -2.44 18.68 16.06
C VAL A 42 -2.49 17.14 15.91
N PRO A 43 -2.88 16.35 16.94
CA PRO A 43 -3.05 14.90 16.79
C PRO A 43 -4.15 14.53 15.80
N MET A 44 -5.28 15.25 15.81
CA MET A 44 -6.40 15.01 14.90
C MET A 44 -6.02 15.34 13.44
N SER A 45 -5.26 16.41 13.24
CA SER A 45 -4.78 16.81 11.91
C SER A 45 -3.84 15.77 11.30
N GLN A 46 -2.96 15.17 12.12
CA GLN A 46 -2.10 14.06 11.69
C GLN A 46 -2.93 12.83 11.31
N LEU A 47 -3.97 12.50 12.07
CA LEU A 47 -4.87 11.39 11.78
C LEU A 47 -5.62 11.57 10.45
N LEU A 48 -6.07 12.78 10.16
CA LEU A 48 -6.81 13.11 8.93
C LEU A 48 -5.94 13.15 7.67
N THR A 49 -4.60 13.16 7.79
CA THR A 49 -3.70 13.01 6.63
C THR A 49 -3.69 11.59 6.07
N VAL A 50 -4.11 10.60 6.86
CA VAL A 50 -3.94 9.18 6.59
C VAL A 50 -4.84 8.65 5.47
N PRO A 51 -6.15 8.98 5.40
CA PRO A 51 -7.05 8.46 4.36
C PRO A 51 -6.61 8.77 2.91
N PRO A 52 -6.12 9.98 2.57
CA PRO A 52 -5.59 10.27 1.23
C PRO A 52 -4.47 9.32 0.77
N TYR A 53 -3.52 8.98 1.64
CA TYR A 53 -2.41 8.08 1.29
C TYR A 53 -2.86 6.63 1.15
N ALA A 54 -3.82 6.21 1.96
CA ALA A 54 -4.35 4.87 1.94
C ALA A 54 -5.17 4.61 0.67
N LEU A 55 -6.05 5.54 0.29
CA LEU A 55 -6.78 5.54 -0.98
C LEU A 55 -5.85 5.53 -2.20
N ALA A 56 -4.80 6.36 -2.19
CA ALA A 56 -3.82 6.37 -3.27
C ALA A 56 -3.08 5.03 -3.39
N SER A 57 -2.75 4.40 -2.26
CA SER A 57 -2.05 3.12 -2.24
C SER A 57 -2.96 1.99 -2.73
N GLU A 58 -4.20 1.91 -2.25
CA GLU A 58 -5.18 0.91 -2.67
C GLU A 58 -5.48 1.03 -4.18
N TRP A 59 -5.75 2.24 -4.66
CA TRP A 59 -6.03 2.50 -6.07
C TRP A 59 -4.89 2.11 -7.00
N THR A 60 -3.64 2.47 -6.63
CA THR A 60 -2.46 2.15 -7.45
C THR A 60 -2.19 0.64 -7.51
N ILE A 61 -2.40 -0.08 -6.42
CA ILE A 61 -2.26 -1.55 -6.38
C ILE A 61 -3.36 -2.20 -7.23
N SER A 62 -4.63 -1.85 -6.98
CA SER A 62 -5.78 -2.42 -7.67
C SER A 62 -5.68 -2.22 -9.19
N LEU A 63 -5.37 -1.00 -9.64
CA LEU A 63 -5.21 -0.69 -11.06
C LEU A 63 -4.03 -1.44 -11.69
N GLY A 64 -2.88 -1.49 -11.01
CA GLY A 64 -1.70 -2.18 -11.53
C GLY A 64 -1.93 -3.70 -11.65
N LEU A 65 -2.56 -4.33 -10.66
CA LEU A 65 -2.91 -5.75 -10.71
C LEU A 65 -3.92 -6.07 -11.81
N LEU A 66 -4.91 -5.20 -12.06
CA LEU A 66 -5.87 -5.37 -13.16
C LEU A 66 -5.19 -5.28 -14.53
N ILE A 67 -4.26 -4.33 -14.72
CA ILE A 67 -3.47 -4.22 -15.96
C ILE A 67 -2.62 -5.47 -16.17
N ALA A 68 -1.96 -5.97 -15.12
CA ALA A 68 -1.17 -7.19 -15.19
C ALA A 68 -2.05 -8.42 -15.52
N LEU A 69 -3.22 -8.53 -14.89
CA LEU A 69 -4.19 -9.58 -15.14
C LEU A 69 -4.61 -9.63 -16.61
N LEU A 70 -4.93 -8.47 -17.20
CA LEU A 70 -5.27 -8.37 -18.62
C LEU A 70 -4.11 -8.86 -19.51
N GLY A 71 -2.86 -8.49 -19.18
CA GLY A 71 -1.68 -8.98 -19.89
C GLY A 71 -1.54 -10.51 -19.86
N TYR A 72 -1.73 -11.12 -18.70
CA TYR A 72 -1.65 -12.58 -18.56
C TYR A 72 -2.83 -13.31 -19.21
N ILE A 73 -4.04 -12.73 -19.20
CA ILE A 73 -5.21 -13.25 -19.94
C ILE A 73 -4.92 -13.26 -21.45
N ILE A 74 -4.31 -12.20 -21.98
CA ILE A 74 -3.89 -12.16 -23.39
C ILE A 74 -2.87 -13.27 -23.66
N ASN A 75 -1.88 -13.44 -22.78
CA ASN A 75 -0.81 -14.42 -22.99
C ASN A 75 -1.27 -15.89 -22.92
N ILE A 76 -2.23 -16.21 -22.05
CA ILE A 76 -2.79 -17.58 -21.96
C ILE A 76 -3.73 -17.91 -23.14
N SER A 77 -4.36 -16.90 -23.73
CA SER A 77 -5.28 -17.05 -24.86
C SER A 77 -4.58 -17.51 -26.14
N ASP A 78 -5.36 -17.98 -27.12
CA ASP A 78 -4.85 -18.39 -28.43
C ASP A 78 -4.66 -17.19 -29.38
N ALA A 79 -4.02 -16.13 -28.88
CA ALA A 79 -3.76 -14.91 -29.64
C ALA A 79 -2.50 -15.02 -30.53
N PRO A 80 -2.43 -14.24 -31.63
CA PRO A 80 -1.23 -14.13 -32.45
C PRO A 80 -0.02 -13.59 -31.67
N SER A 81 1.20 -13.94 -32.10
CA SER A 81 2.44 -13.57 -31.40
C SER A 81 2.60 -12.07 -31.14
N GLY A 82 2.16 -11.21 -32.06
CA GLY A 82 2.19 -9.75 -31.85
C GLY A 82 1.32 -9.28 -30.69
N VAL A 83 0.15 -9.91 -30.51
CA VAL A 83 -0.78 -9.59 -29.41
C VAL A 83 -0.24 -10.11 -28.08
N LYS A 84 0.40 -11.28 -28.07
CA LYS A 84 1.09 -11.81 -26.88
C LYS A 84 2.29 -10.93 -26.46
N TYR A 85 3.02 -10.41 -27.43
CA TYR A 85 4.09 -9.45 -27.15
C TYR A 85 3.53 -8.17 -26.51
N PHE A 86 2.42 -7.64 -27.03
CA PHE A 86 1.69 -6.53 -26.38
C PHE A 86 1.21 -6.88 -24.97
N GLY A 87 0.64 -8.08 -24.75
CA GLY A 87 0.22 -8.56 -23.44
C GLY A 87 1.37 -8.58 -22.42
N THR A 88 2.59 -8.86 -22.88
CA THR A 88 3.79 -8.84 -22.04
C THR A 88 4.13 -7.43 -21.54
N TYR A 89 3.90 -6.38 -22.35
CA TYR A 89 4.05 -4.99 -21.87
C TYR A 89 3.09 -4.68 -20.72
N LEU A 90 1.83 -5.14 -20.83
CA LEU A 90 0.83 -4.93 -19.78
C LEU A 90 1.23 -5.65 -18.48
N CYS A 91 1.73 -6.89 -18.57
CA CYS A 91 2.27 -7.62 -17.41
C CYS A 91 3.36 -6.82 -16.68
N VAL A 92 4.30 -6.23 -17.43
CA VAL A 92 5.41 -5.44 -16.86
C VAL A 92 4.89 -4.13 -16.24
N ILE A 93 4.09 -3.36 -16.98
CA ILE A 93 3.56 -2.09 -16.50
C ILE A 93 2.77 -2.30 -15.19
N GLY A 94 1.82 -3.24 -15.18
CA GLY A 94 0.99 -3.49 -14.02
C GLY A 94 1.77 -3.96 -12.79
N SER A 95 2.72 -4.87 -12.99
CA SER A 95 3.54 -5.43 -11.89
C SER A 95 4.44 -4.37 -11.26
N PHE A 96 5.08 -3.52 -12.07
CA PHE A 96 5.99 -2.50 -11.56
C PHE A 96 5.26 -1.33 -10.89
N SER A 97 4.06 -0.98 -11.35
CA SER A 97 3.24 0.08 -10.74
C SER A 97 2.65 -0.30 -9.38
N SER A 98 2.35 -1.59 -9.16
CA SER A 98 1.67 -2.06 -7.93
C SER A 98 2.60 -2.14 -6.71
N ASN A 99 3.89 -2.44 -6.94
CA ASN A 99 4.87 -2.66 -5.87
C ASN A 99 4.99 -1.52 -4.84
N PRO A 100 5.22 -0.25 -5.23
CA PRO A 100 5.42 0.84 -4.26
C PRO A 100 4.18 1.14 -3.42
N GLY A 101 2.98 0.96 -3.99
CA GLY A 101 1.72 1.11 -3.27
C GLY A 101 1.60 0.11 -2.12
N SER A 102 1.94 -1.16 -2.36
CA SER A 102 1.82 -2.23 -1.36
C SER A 102 2.72 -2.03 -0.13
N ILE A 103 3.95 -1.51 -0.34
CA ILE A 103 4.90 -1.22 0.73
C ILE A 103 4.45 0.01 1.53
N SER A 104 4.01 1.06 0.82
CA SER A 104 3.47 2.28 1.44
C SER A 104 2.27 1.98 2.32
N TRP A 105 1.33 1.15 1.84
CA TRP A 105 0.13 0.78 2.59
C TRP A 105 0.45 0.02 3.88
N LEU A 106 1.40 -0.93 3.82
CA LEU A 106 1.85 -1.65 5.02
C LEU A 106 2.55 -0.70 6.01
N ALA A 107 3.42 0.19 5.51
CA ALA A 107 4.12 1.15 6.34
C ALA A 107 3.16 2.07 7.12
N ASN A 108 2.09 2.51 6.48
CA ASN A 108 1.08 3.39 7.08
C ASN A 108 0.20 2.65 8.11
N ASN A 109 0.01 1.34 7.95
CA ASN A 109 -0.81 0.50 8.83
C ASN A 109 -0.09 -0.09 10.05
N LEU A 110 1.22 0.11 10.19
CA LEU A 110 1.99 -0.40 11.33
C LEU A 110 2.36 0.73 12.29
N GLN A 111 1.92 0.59 13.54
CA GLN A 111 2.26 1.50 14.64
C GLN A 111 3.65 1.22 15.19
N GLY A 112 4.48 2.25 15.31
CA GLY A 112 5.80 2.17 15.94
C GLY A 112 6.91 1.76 14.98
N LYS A 113 8.07 2.42 15.11
CA LYS A 113 9.22 2.30 14.19
C LYS A 113 9.72 0.86 14.05
N TYR A 114 9.83 0.13 15.16
CA TYR A 114 10.31 -1.27 15.17
C TYR A 114 9.34 -2.23 14.49
N LYS A 115 8.04 -2.17 14.82
CA LYS A 115 7.02 -3.03 14.19
C LYS A 115 6.93 -2.78 12.69
N ARG A 116 6.98 -1.50 12.27
CA ARG A 116 7.02 -1.12 10.86
C ARG A 116 8.23 -1.69 10.13
N ALA A 117 9.43 -1.55 10.69
CA ALA A 117 10.65 -2.07 10.08
C ALA A 117 10.62 -3.60 9.93
N VAL A 118 10.19 -4.32 10.98
CA VAL A 118 10.06 -5.79 10.95
C VAL A 118 8.99 -6.22 9.95
N GLY A 119 7.85 -5.55 9.91
CA GLY A 119 6.76 -5.87 8.99
C GLY A 119 7.15 -5.68 7.52
N ILE A 120 7.79 -4.56 7.18
CA ILE A 120 8.31 -4.31 5.83
C ILE A 120 9.39 -5.36 5.47
N GLY A 121 10.30 -5.67 6.41
CA GLY A 121 11.31 -6.70 6.20
C GLY A 121 10.72 -8.08 5.90
N LEU A 122 9.67 -8.48 6.63
CA LEU A 122 8.95 -9.72 6.38
C LEU A 122 8.27 -9.70 5.00
N GLN A 123 7.61 -8.60 4.63
CA GLN A 123 6.94 -8.45 3.33
C GLN A 123 7.93 -8.63 2.16
N LEU A 124 9.09 -7.96 2.22
CA LEU A 124 10.13 -8.13 1.20
C LEU A 124 10.75 -9.53 1.22
N GLY A 125 10.89 -10.15 2.39
CA GLY A 125 11.38 -11.52 2.52
C GLY A 125 10.46 -12.52 1.81
N VAL A 126 9.15 -12.41 2.02
CA VAL A 126 8.14 -13.24 1.34
C VAL A 126 8.14 -12.97 -0.17
N ALA A 127 8.27 -11.71 -0.59
CA ALA A 127 8.35 -11.36 -2.01
C ALA A 127 9.54 -12.05 -2.72
N ASN A 128 10.70 -12.12 -2.07
CA ASN A 128 11.87 -12.82 -2.61
C ASN A 128 11.66 -14.34 -2.73
N LEU A 129 10.92 -14.96 -1.80
CA LEU A 129 10.53 -16.37 -1.93
C LEU A 129 9.60 -16.59 -3.12
N GLY A 130 8.67 -15.66 -3.35
CA GLY A 130 7.82 -15.64 -4.55
C GLY A 130 8.65 -15.57 -5.83
N GLY A 131 9.67 -14.70 -5.87
CA GLY A 131 10.60 -14.60 -6.99
C GLY A 131 11.37 -15.91 -7.25
N ALA A 132 11.83 -16.57 -6.19
CA ALA A 132 12.50 -17.88 -6.31
C ALA A 132 11.57 -18.97 -6.86
N ALA A 133 10.30 -18.97 -6.45
CA ALA A 133 9.30 -19.87 -7.02
C ALA A 133 9.03 -19.56 -8.50
N ALA A 134 8.88 -18.27 -8.86
CA ALA A 134 8.56 -17.82 -10.21
C ALA A 134 9.60 -18.26 -11.26
N CYS A 135 10.88 -18.32 -10.90
CA CYS A 135 11.95 -18.82 -11.77
C CYS A 135 11.72 -20.25 -12.30
N ASN A 136 10.89 -21.05 -11.63
CA ASN A 136 10.64 -22.46 -11.97
C ASN A 136 9.24 -22.70 -12.57
N ILE A 137 8.40 -21.67 -12.67
CA ILE A 137 7.01 -21.78 -13.13
C ILE A 137 6.93 -22.06 -14.64
N PHE A 138 7.81 -21.43 -15.43
CA PHE A 138 7.84 -21.58 -16.89
C PHE A 138 8.80 -22.70 -17.29
N ARG A 139 8.27 -23.92 -17.39
CA ARG A 139 9.06 -25.12 -17.72
C ARG A 139 9.12 -25.37 -19.21
N SER A 140 10.26 -25.81 -19.73
CA SER A 140 10.46 -26.10 -21.16
C SER A 140 9.51 -27.17 -21.72
N GLN A 141 9.03 -28.09 -20.87
CA GLN A 141 8.05 -29.13 -21.25
C GLN A 141 6.66 -28.57 -21.56
N ASP A 142 6.31 -27.38 -21.05
CA ASP A 142 5.01 -26.75 -21.28
C ASP A 142 5.02 -25.84 -22.53
N ALA A 143 6.14 -25.82 -23.26
CA ALA A 143 6.29 -25.10 -24.51
C ALA A 143 5.35 -25.67 -25.60
N PRO A 144 4.89 -24.83 -26.56
CA PRO A 144 5.18 -23.40 -26.73
C PRO A 144 4.18 -22.48 -26.00
N ARG A 145 3.14 -23.02 -25.38
CA ARG A 145 2.02 -22.23 -24.85
C ARG A 145 2.15 -21.85 -23.37
N TYR A 146 2.94 -22.60 -22.59
CA TYR A 146 3.19 -22.36 -21.17
C TYR A 146 1.91 -22.08 -20.35
N LEU A 147 0.84 -22.82 -20.62
CA LEU A 147 -0.49 -22.57 -20.03
C LEU A 147 -0.48 -22.63 -18.51
N LEU A 148 0.28 -23.58 -17.94
CA LEU A 148 0.43 -23.72 -16.50
C LEU A 148 1.12 -22.50 -15.90
N GLY A 149 2.14 -21.97 -16.57
CA GLY A 149 2.87 -20.80 -16.09
C GLY A 149 1.99 -19.56 -16.05
N HIS A 150 1.32 -19.25 -17.17
CA HIS A 150 0.37 -18.14 -17.22
C HIS A 150 -0.81 -18.33 -16.26
N GLY A 151 -1.29 -19.56 -16.07
CA GLY A 151 -2.36 -19.88 -15.13
C GLY A 151 -1.96 -19.63 -13.66
N LEU A 152 -0.73 -19.99 -13.27
CA LEU A 152 -0.21 -19.71 -11.93
C LEU A 152 -0.09 -18.20 -11.67
N GLU A 153 0.40 -17.43 -12.65
CA GLU A 153 0.50 -15.97 -12.54
C GLU A 153 -0.89 -15.32 -12.38
N ILE A 154 -1.88 -15.74 -13.18
CA ILE A 154 -3.27 -15.30 -13.03
C ILE A 154 -3.81 -15.64 -11.64
N MET A 155 -3.51 -16.83 -11.12
CA MET A 155 -3.92 -17.24 -9.78
C MET A 155 -3.33 -16.33 -8.70
N PHE A 156 -2.02 -16.04 -8.72
CA PHE A 156 -1.40 -15.16 -7.74
C PHE A 156 -1.91 -13.72 -7.82
N ILE A 157 -2.11 -13.18 -9.03
CA ILE A 157 -2.71 -11.86 -9.22
C ILE A 157 -4.13 -11.82 -8.67
N SER A 158 -4.93 -12.85 -8.92
CA SER A 158 -6.30 -12.97 -8.42
C SER A 158 -6.35 -13.05 -6.90
N ILE A 159 -5.42 -13.79 -6.27
CA ILE A 159 -5.27 -13.81 -4.80
C ILE A 159 -5.00 -12.40 -4.28
N GLY A 160 -4.12 -11.63 -4.94
CA GLY A 160 -3.86 -10.22 -4.59
C GLY A 160 -5.12 -9.36 -4.68
N LEU A 161 -5.85 -9.44 -5.79
CA LEU A 161 -7.10 -8.68 -5.99
C LEU A 161 -8.20 -9.04 -4.98
N ILE A 162 -8.23 -10.27 -4.48
CA ILE A 162 -9.16 -10.71 -3.42
C ILE A 162 -8.65 -10.29 -2.04
N ALA A 163 -7.34 -10.31 -1.80
CA ALA A 163 -6.75 -9.92 -0.53
C ALA A 163 -6.98 -8.43 -0.21
N ILE A 164 -6.94 -7.55 -1.22
CA ILE A 164 -7.18 -6.11 -1.05
C ILE A 164 -8.52 -5.81 -0.34
N PRO A 165 -9.69 -6.21 -0.85
CA PRO A 165 -10.96 -5.93 -0.18
C PRO A 165 -11.08 -6.64 1.18
N ILE A 166 -10.48 -7.82 1.36
CA ILE A 166 -10.45 -8.49 2.68
C ILE A 166 -9.68 -7.65 3.70
N ILE A 167 -8.52 -7.11 3.31
CA ILE A 167 -7.70 -6.23 4.16
C ILE A 167 -8.46 -4.95 4.48
N VAL A 168 -9.07 -4.30 3.47
CA VAL A 168 -9.91 -3.11 3.66
C VAL A 168 -11.05 -3.40 4.66
N LEU A 169 -11.78 -4.49 4.48
CA LEU A 169 -12.87 -4.87 5.39
C LEU A 169 -12.38 -5.17 6.80
N THR A 170 -11.20 -5.79 6.93
CA THR A 170 -10.58 -6.07 8.23
C THR A 170 -10.20 -4.77 8.93
N TYR A 171 -9.55 -3.85 8.24
CA TYR A 171 -9.24 -2.52 8.78
C TYR A 171 -10.49 -1.71 9.13
N ARG A 172 -11.57 -1.79 8.33
CA ARG A 172 -12.85 -1.17 8.68
C ARG A 172 -13.42 -1.74 9.98
N ARG A 173 -13.35 -3.06 10.17
CA ARG A 173 -13.83 -3.71 11.39
C ARG A 173 -12.99 -3.32 12.61
N MET A 174 -11.67 -3.29 12.47
CA MET A 174 -10.76 -2.90 13.54
C MET A 174 -10.95 -1.43 13.93
N ASN A 175 -11.12 -0.53 12.95
CA ASN A 175 -11.43 0.87 13.23
C ASN A 175 -12.78 1.03 13.94
N ALA A 176 -13.82 0.29 13.53
CA ALA A 176 -15.12 0.33 14.19
C ALA A 176 -15.09 -0.26 15.62
N GLN A 177 -14.15 -1.15 15.92
CA GLN A 177 -13.92 -1.62 17.30
C GLN A 177 -13.26 -0.54 18.15
N LEU A 178 -12.23 0.12 17.63
CA LEU A 178 -11.57 1.24 18.30
C LEU A 178 -12.54 2.41 18.56
N ASP A 179 -13.40 2.74 17.59
CA ASP A 179 -14.44 3.77 17.78
C ASP A 179 -15.40 3.41 18.92
N ARG A 180 -15.73 2.12 19.07
CA ARG A 180 -16.57 1.68 20.20
C ARG A 180 -15.85 1.72 21.54
N GLU A 181 -14.58 1.36 21.56
CA GLU A 181 -13.76 1.42 22.78
C GLU A 181 -13.58 2.87 23.25
N GLU A 182 -13.32 3.81 22.33
CA GLU A 182 -13.21 5.25 22.63
C GLU A 182 -14.52 5.80 23.21
N LEU A 183 -15.68 5.46 22.64
CA LEU A 183 -16.98 5.87 23.17
C LEU A 183 -17.25 5.29 24.59
N LEU A 184 -16.79 4.08 24.86
CA LEU A 184 -16.93 3.47 26.20
C LEU A 184 -16.01 4.15 27.22
N GLU A 185 -14.78 4.52 26.83
CA GLU A 185 -13.85 5.28 27.67
C GLU A 185 -14.40 6.69 27.97
N GLU A 186 -14.98 7.38 26.99
CA GLU A 186 -15.64 8.68 27.19
C GLU A 186 -16.84 8.58 28.13
N GLN A 187 -17.67 7.55 27.98
CA GLN A 187 -18.80 7.30 28.89
C GLN A 187 -18.33 6.99 30.31
N GLN A 188 -17.29 6.16 30.47
CA GLN A 188 -16.71 5.87 31.79
C GLN A 188 -16.05 7.10 32.43
N GLY A 189 -15.41 7.96 31.63
CA GLY A 189 -14.85 9.22 32.09
C GLY A 189 -15.91 10.20 32.57
N GLN A 190 -17.03 10.34 31.83
CA GLN A 190 -18.16 11.16 32.22
C GLN A 190 -18.89 10.61 33.46
N ASP A 191 -19.05 9.28 33.56
CA ASP A 191 -19.61 8.62 34.74
C ASP A 191 -18.70 8.70 35.98
N ALA A 192 -17.38 8.84 35.78
CA ALA A 192 -16.41 9.07 36.84
C ALA A 192 -16.38 10.54 37.27
N GLU A 193 -16.35 11.51 36.34
CA GLU A 193 -16.42 12.95 36.63
C GLU A 193 -17.72 13.33 37.33
N SER A 194 -18.86 12.77 36.92
CA SER A 194 -20.14 12.95 37.61
C SER A 194 -20.18 12.33 39.01
N LYS A 195 -19.27 11.40 39.34
CA LYS A 195 -19.02 10.90 40.70
C LYS A 195 -17.92 11.66 41.43
N GLU A 196 -17.02 12.33 40.72
CA GLU A 196 -15.83 13.07 41.20
C GLU A 196 -16.02 14.59 41.28
N GLU A 197 -17.24 15.14 41.12
CA GLU A 197 -17.62 16.55 41.37
C GLU A 197 -17.29 17.08 42.81
N GLY A 198 -16.40 16.42 43.55
CA GLY A 198 -15.72 16.92 44.75
C GLY A 198 -14.22 17.26 44.63
N LEU A 199 -13.45 16.88 43.59
CA LEU A 199 -11.99 17.18 43.53
C LEU A 199 -11.43 17.43 42.10
N PRO A 200 -10.35 18.24 41.93
CA PRO A 200 -9.94 18.78 40.63
C PRO A 200 -9.23 17.77 39.71
N SER A 201 -9.61 17.81 38.44
CA SER A 201 -9.30 16.91 37.31
C SER A 201 -7.82 16.77 36.95
N THR A 202 -7.40 15.54 36.64
CA THR A 202 -6.14 15.25 35.92
C THR A 202 -6.48 14.70 34.53
N SER A 203 -6.03 15.38 33.46
CA SER A 203 -6.45 15.09 32.07
C SER A 203 -5.99 13.72 31.56
N SER A 204 -6.87 12.94 30.93
CA SER A 204 -6.57 11.65 30.28
C SER A 204 -6.13 11.84 28.82
N ARG A 205 -5.09 11.09 28.41
CA ARG A 205 -4.54 11.05 27.05
C ARG A 205 -5.05 9.77 26.35
N SER A 206 -5.85 9.88 25.29
CA SER A 206 -6.14 8.74 24.42
C SER A 206 -5.02 8.55 23.37
N SER A 207 -4.60 7.31 23.17
CA SER A 207 -3.57 6.93 22.19
C SER A 207 -4.23 6.59 20.84
N GLY A 208 -4.52 7.61 20.03
CA GLY A 208 -5.30 7.53 18.77
C GLY A 208 -4.60 6.88 17.56
N PHE A 209 -4.25 5.60 17.64
CA PHE A 209 -3.82 4.84 16.46
C PHE A 209 -5.02 4.22 15.73
N ARG A 210 -5.07 4.37 14.40
CA ARG A 210 -6.11 3.80 13.53
C ARG A 210 -5.51 3.11 12.31
N TYR A 211 -6.18 2.06 11.84
CA TYR A 211 -5.80 1.37 10.61
C TYR A 211 -6.26 2.17 9.38
N THR A 212 -5.49 2.09 8.31
CA THR A 212 -5.60 2.92 7.11
C THR A 212 -6.23 2.10 5.99
N LEU A 213 -7.39 2.55 5.50
CA LEU A 213 -8.23 1.84 4.51
C LEU A 213 -7.68 1.93 3.10
#